data_AF-A0A840YTX9-F1
#
_entry.id   AF-A0A840YTX9-F1
#
_cell.length_a   1.000
_cell.length_b   1.000
_cell.length_c   1.000
_cell.angle_alpha   90.00
_cell.angle_beta   90.00
_cell.angle_gamma   90.00
#
_symmetry.space_group_name_H-M   'P 1'
#
loop_
_entity.id
_entity.type
_entity.pdbx_description
1 polymer ?
#
loop_
_entity_poly.entity_id
_entity_poly.type
_entity_poly.pdbx_seq_one_letter_code
_entity_poly.pdbx_strand_id
1 'polypeptide(L)'
;MPDCRIERISITRHEARSHDPGEACLWLGYFIEEALERGWNENELPSDAMHFAKLWDYHGDRANGGHAQYYENKDGDLEALRGASELLGRVGLSQHGNLIECFIEVANANEDRIHDLYESGNNQEVKEIFYGLDDSFAELEISEGKLLHHLHDWVLQQSWVVVDDADGPASTDWLRRIVPDPPLRGLRMAARVRRRHAENHGSMMALIHKIWRR
;
A
#
# COMPACT_ATOMS: atom_id res chain seq x y z
N MET A 1 23.95 6.42 17.24
CA MET A 1 22.83 5.81 17.98
C MET A 1 22.64 4.42 17.39
N PRO A 2 22.35 3.37 18.18
CA PRO A 2 22.03 2.08 17.58
C PRO A 2 20.85 2.29 16.62
N ASP A 3 20.94 1.68 15.44
CA ASP A 3 19.90 1.70 14.42
C ASP A 3 18.64 1.08 15.02
N CYS A 4 17.80 1.92 15.64
CA CYS A 4 16.56 1.48 16.24
C CYS A 4 15.59 1.22 15.09
N ARG A 5 15.24 -0.06 14.92
CA ARG A 5 14.35 -0.56 13.86
C ARG A 5 13.40 -1.59 14.45
N ILE A 6 12.24 -1.73 13.85
CA ILE A 6 11.35 -2.85 14.11
C ILE A 6 11.89 -4.04 13.34
N GLU A 7 12.36 -5.07 14.05
CA GLU A 7 12.89 -6.29 13.42
C GLU A 7 11.79 -7.32 13.11
N ARG A 8 10.70 -7.27 13.87
CA ARG A 8 9.63 -8.27 13.84
C ARG A 8 8.27 -7.60 14.00
N ILE A 9 7.30 -8.11 13.26
CA ILE A 9 5.88 -7.75 13.35
C ILE A 9 5.12 -8.97 13.82
N SER A 10 4.41 -8.82 14.93
CA SER A 10 3.58 -9.90 15.47
C SER A 10 2.20 -9.89 14.83
N ILE A 11 1.71 -11.06 14.46
CA ILE A 11 0.30 -11.34 14.14
C ILE A 11 -0.18 -12.43 15.10
N THR A 12 -1.45 -12.40 15.49
CA THR A 12 -2.05 -13.43 16.35
C THR A 12 -2.18 -14.77 15.62
N ARG A 13 -2.14 -15.86 16.38
CA ARG A 13 -2.34 -17.21 15.84
C ARG A 13 -3.72 -17.42 15.19
N HIS A 14 -4.75 -16.74 15.70
CA HIS A 14 -6.11 -16.83 15.17
C HIS A 14 -6.18 -16.35 13.71
N GLU A 15 -5.54 -15.23 13.40
CA GLU A 15 -5.48 -14.55 12.11
C GLU A 15 -4.58 -15.30 11.15
N ALA A 16 -3.41 -15.76 11.62
CA ALA A 16 -2.49 -16.60 10.85
C ALA A 16 -3.09 -17.97 10.46
N ARG A 17 -4.16 -18.41 11.13
CA ARG A 17 -4.87 -19.66 10.84
C ARG A 17 -6.29 -19.43 10.33
N SER A 18 -6.65 -18.19 10.02
CA SER A 18 -7.97 -17.87 9.53
C SER A 18 -8.24 -18.59 8.21
N HIS A 19 -9.51 -18.94 7.98
CA HIS A 19 -9.96 -19.42 6.67
C HIS A 19 -10.07 -18.29 5.64
N ASP A 20 -10.10 -17.04 6.10
CA ASP A 20 -9.99 -15.87 5.24
C ASP A 20 -8.50 -15.47 5.10
N PRO A 21 -7.90 -15.62 3.91
CA PRO A 21 -6.51 -15.25 3.68
C PRO A 21 -6.24 -13.74 3.85
N GLY A 22 -7.29 -12.91 3.90
CA GLY A 22 -7.18 -11.48 4.15
C GLY A 22 -6.81 -11.11 5.59
N GLU A 23 -7.12 -11.95 6.58
CA GLU A 23 -6.99 -11.59 8.00
C GLU A 23 -5.54 -11.32 8.41
N ALA A 24 -4.61 -12.22 8.06
CA ALA A 24 -3.19 -12.03 8.37
C ALA A 24 -2.62 -10.78 7.68
N CYS A 25 -2.96 -10.57 6.40
CA CYS A 25 -2.52 -9.42 5.62
C CYS A 25 -3.08 -8.10 6.17
N LEU A 26 -4.35 -8.09 6.56
CA LEU A 26 -5.03 -6.92 7.13
C LEU A 26 -4.35 -6.46 8.42
N TRP A 27 -4.14 -7.37 9.37
CA TRP A 27 -3.53 -7.03 10.64
C TRP A 27 -2.05 -6.66 10.52
N LEU A 28 -1.36 -7.23 9.53
CA LEU A 28 -0.01 -6.80 9.17
C LEU A 28 -0.01 -5.35 8.64
N GLY A 29 -0.97 -5.01 7.77
CA GLY A 29 -1.19 -3.65 7.28
C GLY A 29 -1.42 -2.67 8.43
N TYR A 30 -2.33 -3.00 9.36
CA TYR A 30 -2.61 -2.17 10.53
C TYR A 30 -1.40 -1.98 11.45
N PHE A 31 -0.55 -2.99 11.61
CA PHE A 31 0.70 -2.81 12.36
C PHE A 31 1.62 -1.78 11.70
N ILE A 32 1.79 -1.89 10.38
CA ILE A 32 2.65 -0.97 9.61
C ILE A 32 2.11 0.45 9.71
N GLU A 33 0.81 0.64 9.50
CA GLU A 33 0.13 1.93 9.64
C GLU A 33 0.33 2.53 11.03
N GLU A 34 0.01 1.79 12.10
CA GLU A 34 0.15 2.25 13.49
C GLU A 34 1.61 2.58 13.82
N ALA A 35 2.59 1.81 13.32
CA ALA A 35 4.00 2.11 13.50
C ALA A 35 4.38 3.45 12.84
N LEU A 36 3.98 3.66 11.60
CA LEU A 36 4.22 4.93 10.90
C LEU A 36 3.51 6.10 11.60
N GLU A 37 2.29 5.90 12.11
CA GLU A 37 1.57 6.91 12.90
C GLU A 37 2.28 7.28 14.21
N ARG A 38 2.92 6.30 14.86
CA ARG A 38 3.74 6.54 16.06
C ARG A 38 5.04 7.28 15.77
N GLY A 39 5.43 7.42 14.50
CA GLY A 39 6.60 8.19 14.08
C GLY A 39 7.83 7.33 13.78
N TRP A 40 7.66 6.03 13.55
CA TRP A 40 8.65 5.22 12.86
C TRP A 40 8.79 5.71 11.41
N ASN A 41 10.00 5.65 10.88
CA ASN A 41 10.25 5.89 9.46
C ASN A 41 10.07 4.59 8.67
N GLU A 42 9.71 4.71 7.39
CA GLU A 42 9.55 3.58 6.48
C GLU A 42 10.79 2.67 6.42
N ASN A 43 11.99 3.28 6.46
CA ASN A 43 13.26 2.55 6.47
C ASN A 43 13.60 1.94 7.84
N GLU A 44 12.82 2.17 8.88
CA GLU A 44 13.00 1.55 10.19
C GLU A 44 12.09 0.34 10.40
N LEU A 45 11.25 0.02 9.41
CA LEU A 45 10.46 -1.21 9.36
C LEU A 45 11.27 -2.37 8.76
N PRO A 46 10.82 -3.63 8.91
CA PRO A 46 11.47 -4.76 8.26
C PRO A 46 11.59 -4.60 6.75
N SER A 47 12.60 -5.26 6.16
CA SER A 47 12.76 -5.31 4.71
C SER A 47 11.47 -5.80 4.07
N ASP A 48 11.05 -5.15 2.99
CA ASP A 48 9.85 -5.46 2.22
C ASP A 48 8.50 -5.22 2.92
N ALA A 49 8.46 -4.81 4.19
CA ALA A 49 7.21 -4.44 4.85
C ALA A 49 6.49 -3.29 4.12
N MET A 50 7.25 -2.28 3.66
CA MET A 50 6.67 -1.19 2.87
C MET A 50 6.26 -1.61 1.45
N HIS A 51 6.98 -2.55 0.83
CA HIS A 51 6.57 -3.10 -0.47
C HIS A 51 5.27 -3.90 -0.33
N PHE A 52 5.14 -4.68 0.74
CA PHE A 52 3.91 -5.36 1.11
C PHE A 52 2.78 -4.37 1.35
N ALA A 53 2.98 -3.32 2.16
CA ALA A 53 1.93 -2.35 2.47
C ALA A 53 1.38 -1.67 1.20
N LYS A 54 2.27 -1.28 0.27
CA LYS A 54 1.88 -0.70 -1.03
C LYS A 54 1.09 -1.69 -1.90
N LEU A 55 1.52 -2.95 -1.93
CA LEU A 55 0.84 -4.01 -2.69
C LEU A 55 -0.52 -4.38 -2.07
N TRP A 56 -0.61 -4.38 -0.73
CA TRP A 56 -1.84 -4.63 0.03
C TRP A 56 -2.88 -3.54 -0.20
N ASP A 57 -2.47 -2.27 -0.11
CA ASP A 57 -3.29 -1.10 -0.42
C ASP A 57 -3.82 -1.15 -1.86
N TYR A 58 -2.93 -1.42 -2.83
CA TYR A 58 -3.32 -1.64 -4.22
C TYR A 58 -4.34 -2.78 -4.39
N HIS A 59 -4.09 -3.92 -3.76
CA HIS A 59 -5.01 -5.06 -3.83
C HIS A 59 -6.40 -4.68 -3.32
N GLY A 60 -6.50 -4.01 -2.17
CA GLY A 60 -7.77 -3.61 -1.56
C GLY A 60 -8.57 -2.65 -2.45
N ASP A 61 -7.93 -1.58 -2.92
CA ASP A 61 -8.55 -0.59 -3.80
C ASP A 61 -8.99 -1.21 -5.14
N ARG A 62 -8.13 -2.00 -5.78
CA ARG A 62 -8.47 -2.70 -7.04
C ARG A 62 -9.58 -3.71 -6.85
N ALA A 63 -9.58 -4.47 -5.76
CA ALA A 63 -10.64 -5.44 -5.49
C ALA A 63 -12.02 -4.78 -5.27
N ASN A 64 -12.06 -3.54 -4.79
CA ASN A 64 -13.30 -2.82 -4.53
C ASN A 64 -13.91 -2.16 -5.77
N GLY A 65 -13.09 -1.66 -6.71
CA GLY A 65 -13.60 -0.89 -7.84
C GLY A 65 -12.75 -0.92 -9.12
N GLY A 66 -11.84 -1.88 -9.23
CA GLY A 66 -10.93 -2.03 -10.37
C GLY A 66 -9.80 -0.99 -10.36
N HIS A 67 -9.01 -0.98 -11.43
CA HIS A 67 -7.87 -0.05 -11.55
C HIS A 67 -8.28 1.43 -11.57
N ALA A 68 -9.49 1.74 -12.05
CA ALA A 68 -10.03 3.10 -12.01
C ALA A 68 -10.17 3.63 -10.57
N GLN A 69 -10.69 2.80 -9.65
CA GLN A 69 -10.83 3.18 -8.24
C GLN A 69 -9.48 3.41 -7.58
N TYR A 70 -8.48 2.58 -7.88
CA TYR A 70 -7.13 2.79 -7.37
C TYR A 70 -6.56 4.11 -7.87
N TYR A 71 -6.65 4.37 -9.20
CA TYR A 71 -6.14 5.60 -9.79
C TYR A 71 -6.76 6.85 -9.13
N GLU A 72 -8.08 6.84 -8.94
CA GLU A 72 -8.81 7.92 -8.25
C GLU A 72 -8.31 8.11 -6.80
N ASN A 73 -8.20 7.02 -6.04
CA ASN A 73 -7.80 7.06 -4.63
C ASN A 73 -6.37 7.56 -4.42
N LYS A 74 -5.50 7.48 -5.44
CA LYS A 74 -4.12 7.97 -5.38
C LYS A 74 -3.90 9.30 -6.09
N ASP A 75 -4.97 9.96 -6.55
CA ASP A 75 -4.88 11.20 -7.34
C ASP A 75 -3.93 11.04 -8.55
N GLY A 76 -3.87 9.84 -9.14
CA GLY A 76 -2.95 9.49 -10.23
C GLY A 76 -1.48 9.26 -9.84
N ASP A 77 -1.11 9.33 -8.56
CA ASP A 77 0.25 8.99 -8.11
C ASP A 77 0.45 7.47 -8.06
N LEU A 78 1.22 6.96 -9.03
CA LEU A 78 1.51 5.53 -9.18
C LEU A 78 2.96 5.17 -8.79
N GLU A 79 3.74 6.09 -8.20
CA GLU A 79 5.15 5.80 -7.85
C GLU A 79 5.25 4.62 -6.87
N ALA A 80 4.29 4.49 -5.96
CA ALA A 80 4.23 3.40 -4.99
C ALA A 80 4.14 2.01 -5.66
N LEU A 81 3.53 1.92 -6.85
CA LEU A 81 3.31 0.65 -7.53
C LEU A 81 4.56 0.04 -8.15
N ARG A 82 5.57 0.85 -8.47
CA ARG A 82 6.85 0.32 -8.99
C ARG A 82 7.51 -0.62 -7.98
N GLY A 83 7.52 -0.23 -6.71
CA GLY A 83 8.02 -1.08 -5.64
C GLY A 83 7.16 -2.34 -5.41
N ALA A 84 5.85 -2.26 -5.65
CA ALA A 84 4.96 -3.41 -5.56
C ALA A 84 5.22 -4.42 -6.68
N SER A 85 5.42 -3.95 -7.92
CA SER A 85 5.80 -4.76 -9.07
C SER A 85 7.17 -5.43 -8.88
N GLU A 86 8.18 -4.69 -8.38
CA GLU A 86 9.49 -5.26 -8.05
C GLU A 86 9.41 -6.37 -6.98
N LEU A 87 8.55 -6.20 -5.97
CA LEU A 87 8.28 -7.24 -4.99
C LEU A 87 7.67 -8.48 -5.66
N LEU A 88 6.62 -8.30 -6.47
CA LEU A 88 5.96 -9.40 -7.20
C LEU A 88 6.95 -10.18 -8.06
N GLY A 89 7.86 -9.49 -8.76
CA GLY A 89 8.94 -10.14 -9.51
C GLY A 89 9.87 -10.98 -8.62
N ARG A 90 10.30 -10.46 -7.47
CA ARG A 90 11.18 -11.18 -6.52
C ARG A 90 10.53 -12.39 -5.88
N VAL A 91 9.21 -12.39 -5.71
CA VAL A 91 8.46 -13.49 -5.07
C VAL A 91 7.90 -14.51 -6.08
N GLY A 92 8.28 -14.39 -7.36
CA GLY A 92 7.88 -15.34 -8.40
C GLY A 92 6.50 -15.10 -9.01
N LEU A 93 5.90 -13.92 -8.76
CA LEU A 93 4.60 -13.50 -9.29
C LEU A 93 4.79 -12.47 -10.42
N SER A 94 5.76 -12.71 -11.31
CA SER A 94 6.14 -11.72 -12.33
C SER A 94 5.00 -11.35 -13.28
N GLN A 95 4.04 -12.24 -13.55
CA GLN A 95 2.88 -11.91 -14.38
C GLN A 95 1.95 -10.89 -13.71
N HIS A 96 1.73 -11.02 -12.40
CA HIS A 96 1.00 -10.02 -11.63
C HIS A 96 1.75 -8.68 -11.64
N GLY A 97 3.09 -8.72 -11.49
CA GLY A 97 3.93 -7.52 -11.59
C GLY A 97 3.85 -6.86 -12.97
N ASN A 98 3.86 -7.63 -14.05
CA ASN A 98 3.72 -7.13 -15.41
C ASN A 98 2.37 -6.41 -15.62
N LEU A 99 1.28 -6.94 -15.05
CA LEU A 99 -0.01 -6.26 -15.12
C LEU A 99 -0.01 -4.91 -14.37
N ILE A 100 0.70 -4.82 -13.25
CA ILE A 100 0.91 -3.55 -12.54
C ILE A 100 1.74 -2.58 -13.39
N GLU A 101 2.79 -3.02 -14.07
CA GLU A 101 3.54 -2.13 -14.99
C GLU A 101 2.67 -1.69 -16.18
N CYS A 102 1.90 -2.60 -16.78
CA CYS A 102 0.94 -2.27 -17.83
C CYS A 102 -0.10 -1.24 -17.36
N PHE A 103 -0.58 -1.36 -16.11
CA PHE A 103 -1.45 -0.36 -15.50
C PHE A 103 -0.81 1.02 -15.48
N ILE A 104 0.43 1.11 -14.98
CA ILE A 104 1.20 2.36 -14.90
C ILE A 104 1.37 2.96 -16.30
N GLU A 105 1.70 2.14 -17.29
CA GLU A 105 1.86 2.58 -18.69
C GLU A 105 0.54 3.12 -19.28
N VAL A 106 -0.56 2.39 -19.13
CA VAL A 106 -1.89 2.81 -19.62
C VAL A 106 -2.34 4.10 -18.95
N ALA A 107 -2.18 4.19 -17.63
CA ALA A 107 -2.53 5.38 -16.86
C ALA A 107 -1.74 6.61 -17.32
N ASN A 108 -0.41 6.50 -17.42
CA ASN A 108 0.43 7.60 -17.90
C ASN A 108 0.13 7.99 -19.35
N ALA A 109 -0.14 7.03 -20.23
CA ALA A 109 -0.49 7.31 -21.62
C ALA A 109 -1.83 8.02 -21.79
N ASN A 110 -2.70 7.95 -20.78
CA ASN A 110 -4.05 8.53 -20.78
C ASN A 110 -4.24 9.62 -19.70
N GLU A 111 -3.17 10.11 -19.06
CA GLU A 111 -3.24 11.01 -17.89
C GLU A 111 -4.17 12.20 -18.13
N ASP A 112 -3.92 12.98 -19.20
CA ASP A 112 -4.72 14.15 -19.57
C ASP A 112 -6.20 13.78 -19.79
N ARG A 113 -6.46 12.66 -20.48
CA ARG A 113 -7.82 12.20 -20.77
C ARG A 113 -8.54 11.77 -19.49
N ILE A 114 -7.86 11.04 -18.61
CA ILE A 114 -8.44 10.57 -17.35
C ILE A 114 -8.78 11.77 -16.48
N HIS A 115 -7.90 12.78 -16.42
CA HIS A 115 -8.15 14.02 -15.68
C HIS A 115 -9.39 14.76 -16.20
N ASP A 116 -9.48 15.00 -17.51
CA ASP A 116 -10.63 15.66 -18.14
C ASP A 116 -11.95 14.92 -17.87
N LEU A 117 -11.91 13.58 -17.87
CA LEU A 117 -13.09 12.75 -17.59
C LEU A 117 -13.54 12.86 -16.14
N TYR A 118 -12.61 12.85 -15.17
CA TYR A 118 -12.96 13.07 -13.76
C TYR A 118 -13.48 14.49 -13.51
N GLU A 119 -12.87 15.52 -14.10
CA GLU A 119 -13.37 16.91 -13.99
C GLU A 119 -14.79 17.05 -14.57
N SER A 120 -15.11 16.28 -15.61
CA SER A 120 -16.43 16.25 -16.25
C SER A 120 -17.43 15.33 -15.54
N GLY A 121 -17.01 14.57 -14.51
CA GLY A 121 -17.85 13.60 -13.81
C GLY A 121 -18.18 12.32 -14.61
N ASN A 122 -17.42 12.05 -15.67
CA ASN A 122 -17.62 10.90 -16.57
C ASN A 122 -16.88 9.65 -16.06
N ASN A 123 -17.09 9.27 -14.79
CA ASN A 123 -16.38 8.17 -14.13
C ASN A 123 -16.53 6.82 -14.86
N GLN A 124 -17.62 6.63 -15.61
CA GLN A 124 -17.84 5.43 -16.40
C GLN A 124 -16.85 5.30 -17.57
N GLU A 125 -16.54 6.40 -18.25
CA GLU A 125 -15.57 6.41 -19.35
C GLU A 125 -14.14 6.20 -18.84
N VAL A 126 -13.84 6.60 -17.60
CA VAL A 126 -12.55 6.27 -16.95
C VAL A 126 -12.44 4.76 -16.74
N LYS A 127 -13.49 4.11 -16.24
CA LYS A 127 -13.50 2.64 -16.06
C LYS A 127 -13.27 1.91 -17.38
N GLU A 128 -13.85 2.40 -18.47
CA GLU A 128 -13.68 1.84 -19.81
C GLU A 128 -12.23 1.84 -20.31
N ILE A 129 -11.40 2.80 -19.87
CA ILE A 129 -9.97 2.82 -20.19
C ILE A 129 -9.26 1.58 -19.59
N PHE A 130 -9.74 1.08 -18.45
CA PHE A 130 -9.08 0.01 -17.70
C PHE A 130 -9.73 -1.37 -17.84
N TYR A 131 -10.88 -1.52 -18.52
CA TYR A 131 -11.57 -2.81 -18.61
C TYR A 131 -10.71 -3.96 -19.14
N GLY A 132 -9.97 -3.76 -20.23
CA GLY A 132 -9.11 -4.82 -20.76
C GLY A 132 -8.02 -5.28 -19.79
N LEU A 133 -7.58 -4.37 -18.92
CA LEU A 133 -6.60 -4.66 -17.87
C LEU A 133 -7.25 -5.39 -16.68
N ASP A 134 -8.42 -4.92 -16.23
CA ASP A 134 -9.20 -5.59 -15.17
C ASP A 134 -9.58 -7.03 -15.59
N ASP A 135 -9.98 -7.23 -16.85
CA ASP A 135 -10.27 -8.55 -17.43
C ASP A 135 -9.01 -9.43 -17.44
N SER A 136 -7.88 -8.90 -17.91
CA SER A 136 -6.60 -9.63 -17.90
C SER A 136 -6.17 -10.04 -16.49
N PHE A 137 -6.42 -9.18 -15.50
CA PHE A 137 -6.13 -9.49 -14.10
C PHE A 137 -7.05 -10.59 -13.57
N ALA A 138 -8.34 -10.54 -13.89
CA ALA A 138 -9.29 -11.58 -13.50
C ALA A 138 -8.94 -12.94 -14.14
N GLU A 139 -8.56 -12.96 -15.42
CA GLU A 139 -8.09 -14.16 -16.11
C GLU A 139 -6.81 -14.74 -15.48
N LEU A 140 -5.88 -13.87 -15.08
CA LEU A 140 -4.68 -14.27 -14.36
C LEU A 140 -5.03 -14.90 -13.01
N GLU A 141 -5.93 -14.29 -12.23
CA GLU A 141 -6.36 -14.83 -10.94
C GLU A 141 -7.10 -16.18 -11.06
N ILE A 142 -7.76 -16.44 -12.20
CA ILE A 142 -8.38 -17.74 -12.49
C ILE A 142 -7.32 -18.81 -12.82
N SER A 143 -6.29 -18.44 -13.57
CA SER A 143 -5.29 -19.38 -14.08
C SER A 143 -4.14 -19.66 -13.11
N GLU A 144 -3.65 -18.64 -12.41
CA GLU A 144 -2.50 -18.70 -11.50
C GLU A 144 -2.91 -18.60 -10.02
N GLY A 145 -4.18 -18.35 -9.72
CA GLY A 145 -4.70 -18.14 -8.37
C GLY A 145 -4.72 -16.66 -7.98
N LYS A 146 -5.59 -16.33 -7.02
CA LYS A 146 -5.80 -14.94 -6.59
C LYS A 146 -4.57 -14.36 -5.92
N LEU A 147 -4.26 -13.09 -6.23
CA LEU A 147 -3.14 -12.36 -5.66
C LEU A 147 -3.17 -12.38 -4.12
N LEU A 148 -4.36 -12.29 -3.52
CA LEU A 148 -4.56 -12.34 -2.08
C LEU A 148 -3.97 -13.61 -1.43
N HIS A 149 -4.14 -14.77 -2.08
CA HIS A 149 -3.68 -16.04 -1.51
C HIS A 149 -2.16 -16.12 -1.58
N HIS A 150 -1.57 -15.68 -2.69
CA HIS A 150 -0.12 -15.60 -2.83
C HIS A 150 0.50 -14.63 -1.82
N LEU A 151 -0.14 -13.47 -1.59
CA LEU A 151 0.28 -12.50 -0.58
C LEU A 151 0.24 -13.09 0.83
N HIS A 152 -0.86 -13.74 1.18
CA HIS A 152 -1.02 -14.42 2.46
C HIS A 152 0.10 -15.44 2.69
N ASP A 153 0.31 -16.35 1.74
CA ASP A 153 1.30 -17.41 1.86
C ASP A 153 2.72 -16.84 1.94
N TRP A 154 3.01 -15.80 1.16
CA TRP A 154 4.30 -15.11 1.21
C TRP A 154 4.52 -14.42 2.57
N VAL A 155 3.53 -13.69 3.10
CA VAL A 155 3.62 -12.99 4.39
C VAL A 155 3.96 -13.96 5.52
N LEU A 156 3.26 -15.09 5.60
CA LEU A 156 3.47 -16.08 6.66
C LEU A 156 4.84 -16.79 6.59
N GLN A 157 5.53 -16.69 5.45
CA GLN A 157 6.89 -17.22 5.26
C GLN A 157 7.98 -16.22 5.60
N GLN A 158 7.64 -14.96 5.89
CA GLN A 158 8.64 -13.92 6.15
C GLN A 158 9.29 -14.07 7.53
N SER A 159 10.62 -14.00 7.56
CA SER A 159 11.40 -14.10 8.81
C SER A 159 11.12 -13.00 9.83
N TRP A 160 10.55 -11.88 9.39
CA TRP A 160 10.14 -10.75 10.22
C TRP A 160 8.68 -10.80 10.64
N VAL A 161 7.91 -11.82 10.24
CA VAL A 161 6.55 -12.05 10.75
C VAL A 161 6.61 -13.10 11.85
N VAL A 162 6.04 -12.78 13.00
CA VAL A 162 5.97 -13.69 14.15
C VAL A 162 4.52 -13.98 14.45
N VAL A 163 4.17 -15.27 14.46
CA VAL A 163 2.86 -15.71 14.95
C VAL A 163 2.91 -15.76 16.47
N ASP A 164 2.26 -14.80 17.12
CA ASP A 164 2.12 -14.68 18.57
C ASP A 164 1.27 -15.83 19.12
N ASP A 165 1.62 -16.30 20.31
CA ASP A 165 0.92 -17.38 21.03
C ASP A 165 -0.40 -16.94 21.65
N ALA A 166 -0.80 -15.67 21.50
CA ALA A 166 -2.10 -15.17 21.91
C ALA A 166 -3.25 -16.00 21.29
N ASP A 167 -4.08 -16.61 22.14
CA ASP A 167 -5.15 -17.53 21.74
C ASP A 167 -6.44 -16.83 21.23
N GLY A 168 -6.46 -15.50 21.17
CA GLY A 168 -7.64 -14.71 20.77
C GLY A 168 -7.44 -13.92 19.48
N PRO A 169 -8.55 -13.45 18.86
CA PRO A 169 -8.46 -12.56 17.71
C PRO A 169 -7.73 -11.28 18.08
N ALA A 170 -7.05 -10.71 17.09
CA ALA A 170 -6.46 -9.40 17.19
C ALA A 170 -7.54 -8.34 17.42
N SER A 171 -7.14 -7.28 18.11
CA SER A 171 -7.99 -6.13 18.41
C SER A 171 -7.15 -4.86 18.40
N THR A 172 -7.78 -3.70 18.31
CA THR A 172 -7.07 -2.41 18.37
C THR A 172 -6.26 -2.26 19.65
N ASP A 173 -6.76 -2.76 20.79
CA ASP A 173 -6.02 -2.72 22.06
C ASP A 173 -4.85 -3.69 22.10
N TRP A 174 -4.96 -4.85 21.44
CA TRP A 174 -3.81 -5.72 21.23
C TRP A 174 -2.76 -5.04 20.34
N LEU A 175 -3.18 -4.49 19.19
CA LEU A 175 -2.30 -3.79 18.26
C LEU A 175 -1.53 -2.66 18.95
N ARG A 176 -2.24 -1.83 19.72
CA ARG A 176 -1.62 -0.70 20.43
C ARG A 176 -0.56 -1.11 21.44
N ARG A 177 -0.68 -2.31 22.02
CA ARG A 177 0.28 -2.86 22.99
C ARG A 177 1.50 -3.45 22.30
N ILE A 178 1.34 -4.07 21.13
CA ILE A 178 2.44 -4.77 20.45
C ILE A 178 3.29 -3.85 19.57
N VAL A 179 2.72 -2.77 19.03
CA VAL A 179 3.50 -1.81 18.23
C VAL A 179 4.39 -1.00 19.18
N PRO A 180 5.73 -1.04 19.06
CA PRO A 180 6.60 -0.29 19.95
C PRO A 180 6.54 1.22 19.66
N ASP A 181 6.77 2.04 20.69
CA ASP A 181 7.03 3.46 20.48
C ASP A 181 8.45 3.68 19.91
N PRO A 182 8.63 4.55 18.91
CA PRO A 182 9.96 4.88 18.44
C PRO A 182 10.73 5.68 19.50
N PRO A 183 12.06 5.57 19.55
CA PRO A 183 12.87 6.37 20.45
C PRO A 183 12.68 7.85 20.10
N LEU A 184 12.52 8.68 21.13
CA LEU A 184 12.27 10.12 20.96
C LEU A 184 10.98 10.44 20.17
N ARG A 185 9.93 9.62 20.31
CA ARG A 185 8.61 9.80 19.67
C ARG A 185 8.17 11.26 19.58
N GLY A 186 8.20 12.01 20.69
CA GLY A 186 7.81 13.42 20.72
C GLY A 186 8.61 14.31 19.75
N LEU A 187 9.93 14.11 19.67
CA LEU A 187 10.78 14.87 18.74
C LEU A 187 10.54 14.47 17.28
N ARG A 188 10.34 13.18 17.02
CA ARG A 188 10.03 12.64 15.68
C ARG A 188 8.71 13.19 15.17
N MET A 189 7.67 13.17 16.00
CA MET A 189 6.37 13.74 15.66
C MET A 189 6.45 15.25 15.41
N ALA A 190 7.16 15.99 16.25
CA ALA A 190 7.38 17.42 16.03
C ALA A 190 8.15 17.70 14.72
N ALA A 191 9.14 16.88 14.37
CA ALA A 191 9.85 16.97 13.09
C ALA A 191 8.94 16.69 11.90
N ARG A 192 8.07 15.66 11.99
CA ARG A 192 7.09 15.33 10.95
C ARG A 192 6.10 16.46 10.73
N VAL A 193 5.59 17.08 11.80
CA VAL A 193 4.69 18.24 11.71
C VAL A 193 5.39 19.41 11.01
N ARG A 194 6.64 19.71 11.38
CA ARG A 194 7.44 20.77 10.70
C ARG A 194 7.63 20.47 9.21
N ARG A 195 7.93 19.22 8.87
CA ARG A 195 8.11 18.78 7.47
C ARG A 195 6.82 18.96 6.66
N ARG A 196 5.68 18.47 7.16
CA ARG A 196 4.39 18.66 6.48
C ARG A 196 4.04 20.14 6.29
N HIS A 197 4.30 20.98 7.29
CA HIS A 197 4.11 22.43 7.13
C HIS A 197 4.99 23.02 6.03
N ALA A 198 6.25 22.59 5.93
CA ALA A 198 7.16 23.04 4.87
C ALA A 198 6.72 22.53 3.48
N GLU A 199 6.32 21.26 3.36
CA GLU A 199 5.80 20.66 2.12
C GLU A 199 4.53 21.37 1.65
N ASN A 200 3.55 21.57 2.54
CA ASN A 200 2.32 22.28 2.21
C ASN A 200 2.58 23.73 1.79
N HIS A 201 3.54 24.40 2.43
CA HIS A 201 3.95 25.73 2.03
C HIS A 201 4.61 25.74 0.65
N GLY A 202 5.47 24.76 0.36
CA GLY A 202 6.10 24.58 -0.95
C GLY A 202 5.08 24.31 -2.05
N SER A 203 4.16 23.37 -1.84
CA SER A 203 3.08 23.04 -2.78
C SER A 203 2.16 24.24 -3.04
N MET A 204 1.82 25.01 -2.00
CA MET A 204 1.05 26.24 -2.13
C MET A 204 1.80 27.30 -2.96
N MET A 205 3.10 27.48 -2.75
CA MET A 205 3.91 28.42 -3.53
C MET A 205 4.04 27.99 -4.99
N ALA A 206 4.20 26.69 -5.26
CA ALA A 206 4.23 26.15 -6.61
C ALA A 206 2.89 26.38 -7.35
N LEU A 207 1.76 26.16 -6.66
CA LEU A 207 0.43 26.43 -7.20
C LEU A 207 0.24 27.92 -7.53
N ILE A 208 0.61 28.83 -6.61
CA ILE A 208 0.56 30.28 -6.84
C ILE A 208 1.39 30.66 -8.07
N HIS A 209 2.60 30.13 -8.19
CA HIS A 209 3.47 30.40 -9.34
C HIS A 209 2.87 29.89 -10.67
N LYS A 210 2.21 28.73 -10.66
CA LYS A 210 1.52 28.16 -11.83
C LYS A 210 0.32 29.02 -12.27
N ILE A 211 -0.42 29.57 -11.31
CA ILE A 211 -1.55 30.48 -11.57
C ILE A 211 -1.06 31.84 -12.12
N TRP A 212 0.04 32.38 -11.59
CA TRP A 212 0.57 33.69 -12.00
C TRP A 212 1.32 33.68 -13.34
N ARG A 213 1.59 32.51 -13.93
CA ARG A 213 2.19 32.35 -15.26
C ARG A 213 1.17 32.08 -16.38
N ARG A 214 -0.12 32.02 -16.06
CA ARG A 214 -1.23 32.06 -17.05
C ARG A 214 -1.70 33.51 -17.21
#